data_AF-A0A380S2R8-F1
#
_entry.id   AF-A0A380S2R8-F1
#
_cell.length_a   1.000
_cell.length_b   1.000
_cell.length_c   1.000
_cell.angle_alpha   90.00
_cell.angle_beta   90.00
_cell.angle_gamma   90.00
#
_symmetry.space_group_name_H-M   'P 1'
#
loop_
_entity.id
_entity.type
_entity.pdbx_description
1 polymer ?
#
loop_
_entity_poly.entity_id
_entity_poly.type
_entity_poly.pdbx_seq_one_letter_code
_entity_poly.pdbx_strand_id
1 'polypeptide(L)'
;MDLQKYVDGFGAMTCIVSVEKLENGKRGKFRIVTGNKTYIDSIEHPAPGAELLVQKFTPNQEYTNYFTRDLNFEEYCYKAAVEKRCLNSYATAERIQGVWFNMTFLPVAYEEDNLCFCTYTMEINFEANLDRMASLPADVTANVIKICLELRSVKEFGDMMNDVIHDVRDMFDAEHCCILLMDSFEKKCTVLCEALAENTVLTSMNNYNDAGFYDIADSWKGLIAGSNCLVVKDEHDLDVVKERNPIWYESFTSAHGKNIVLFPLKFRNKLLGYIWAMNYDELKATSIKETFETTASILASAISNNLLMDRLKVLSSKDILTGVMNRNEMNNYVDKICMESTAPDTSIGVIFVDLNGLKRVNDEYGHNEGDTLLKNAAKALEEVFDTSDIYRAGGDEFTIILAGITEEELGKRVEDIRKASEKYEHVCFAIGHCYEDSRLNVRQALRIADERMYEDKRKFYAAHPELKR
;
A
#
# COMPACT_ATOMS: atom_id res chain seq x y z
N MET A 1 -21.63 -23.80 -41.18
CA MET A 1 -21.04 -22.49 -41.55
C MET A 1 -19.55 -22.73 -41.78
N ASP A 2 -18.94 -22.20 -42.84
CA ASP A 2 -17.48 -22.29 -43.00
C ASP A 2 -16.81 -21.23 -42.11
N LEU A 3 -16.40 -21.65 -40.92
CA LEU A 3 -15.86 -20.76 -39.88
C LEU A 3 -14.50 -20.18 -40.27
N GLN A 4 -13.68 -20.91 -41.04
CA GLN A 4 -12.39 -20.41 -41.52
C GLN A 4 -12.60 -19.27 -42.53
N LYS A 5 -13.42 -19.52 -43.55
CA LYS A 5 -13.74 -18.49 -44.55
C LYS A 5 -14.40 -17.26 -43.93
N TYR A 6 -15.16 -17.45 -42.85
CA TYR A 6 -15.75 -16.35 -42.09
C TYR A 6 -14.70 -15.47 -41.41
N VAL A 7 -13.75 -16.05 -40.66
CA VAL A 7 -12.71 -15.25 -39.97
C VAL A 7 -11.71 -14.63 -40.94
N ASP A 8 -11.42 -15.30 -42.06
CA ASP A 8 -10.54 -14.77 -43.11
C ASP A 8 -11.12 -13.50 -43.79
N GLY A 9 -12.43 -13.24 -43.61
CA GLY A 9 -13.07 -12.01 -44.07
C GLY A 9 -12.79 -10.78 -43.21
N PHE A 10 -12.19 -10.95 -42.02
CA PHE A 10 -11.85 -9.85 -41.11
C PHE A 10 -10.43 -9.35 -41.35
N GLY A 11 -10.26 -8.02 -41.41
CA GLY A 11 -8.94 -7.39 -41.53
C GLY A 11 -8.17 -7.23 -40.20
N ALA A 12 -8.88 -7.29 -39.06
CA ALA A 12 -8.29 -7.28 -37.72
C ALA A 12 -7.93 -8.70 -37.25
N MET A 13 -7.17 -8.85 -36.16
CA MET A 13 -6.85 -10.19 -35.62
C MET A 13 -8.13 -10.83 -35.08
N THR A 14 -8.63 -11.87 -35.75
CA THR A 14 -9.94 -12.45 -35.44
C THR A 14 -9.87 -13.96 -35.35
N CYS A 15 -10.54 -14.53 -34.34
CA CYS A 15 -10.73 -15.96 -34.19
C CYS A 15 -12.19 -16.31 -33.83
N ILE A 16 -12.54 -17.59 -33.99
CA ILE A 16 -13.77 -18.16 -33.45
C ILE A 16 -13.44 -18.91 -32.17
N VAL A 17 -14.19 -18.59 -31.11
CA VAL A 17 -14.17 -19.32 -29.85
C VAL A 17 -15.46 -20.14 -29.75
N SER A 18 -15.33 -21.44 -29.48
CA SER A 18 -16.45 -22.27 -29.07
C SER A 18 -16.54 -22.31 -27.55
N VAL A 19 -17.74 -22.14 -27.01
CA VAL A 19 -18.08 -22.21 -25.59
C VAL A 19 -19.02 -23.38 -25.39
N GLU A 20 -18.59 -24.35 -24.58
CA GLU A 20 -19.41 -25.49 -24.21
C GLU A 20 -20.42 -25.11 -23.12
N LYS A 21 -21.70 -25.29 -23.41
CA LYS A 21 -22.81 -25.01 -22.48
C LYS A 21 -23.17 -26.31 -21.74
N LEU A 22 -22.99 -26.33 -20.43
CA LEU A 22 -23.37 -27.47 -19.59
C LEU A 22 -24.79 -27.27 -19.03
N GLU A 23 -25.45 -28.36 -18.64
CA GLU A 23 -26.74 -28.29 -17.93
C GLU A 23 -26.57 -27.49 -16.62
N ASN A 24 -27.63 -26.78 -16.21
CA ASN A 24 -27.68 -25.89 -15.04
C ASN A 24 -26.92 -24.56 -15.15
N GLY A 25 -26.55 -24.11 -16.35
CA GLY A 25 -25.91 -22.78 -16.55
C GLY A 25 -24.42 -22.75 -16.23
N LYS A 26 -23.80 -23.91 -15.94
CA LYS A 26 -22.35 -24.04 -15.78
C LYS A 26 -21.63 -23.92 -17.12
N ARG A 27 -20.41 -23.40 -17.09
CA ARG A 27 -19.55 -23.18 -18.26
C ARG A 27 -18.64 -24.38 -18.45
N GLY A 28 -18.61 -24.93 -19.66
CA GLY A 28 -17.68 -25.99 -20.06
C GLY A 28 -16.38 -25.39 -20.60
N LYS A 29 -15.76 -26.10 -21.55
CA LYS A 29 -14.46 -25.70 -22.11
C LYS A 29 -14.59 -24.60 -23.17
N PHE A 30 -13.59 -23.71 -23.20
CA PHE A 30 -13.43 -22.67 -24.20
C PHE A 30 -12.31 -23.06 -25.17
N ARG A 31 -12.63 -23.19 -26.46
CA ARG A 31 -11.67 -23.63 -27.48
C ARG A 31 -11.55 -22.62 -28.60
N ILE A 32 -10.33 -22.41 -29.08
CA ILE A 32 -10.10 -21.61 -30.29
C ILE A 32 -10.27 -22.56 -31.48
N VAL A 33 -11.37 -22.39 -32.21
CA VAL A 33 -11.77 -23.24 -33.32
C VAL A 33 -10.88 -22.97 -34.53
N THR A 34 -10.73 -21.69 -34.87
CA THR A 34 -9.92 -21.20 -35.98
C THR A 34 -9.60 -19.71 -35.79
N GLY A 35 -8.55 -19.22 -36.43
CA GLY A 35 -8.22 -17.80 -36.54
C GLY A 35 -7.83 -17.43 -37.96
N ASN A 36 -7.93 -16.14 -38.27
CA ASN A 36 -7.34 -15.61 -39.50
C ASN A 36 -5.81 -15.56 -39.39
N LYS A 37 -5.14 -15.34 -40.51
CA LYS A 37 -3.68 -15.35 -40.57
C LYS A 37 -3.03 -14.43 -39.53
N THR A 38 -3.52 -13.20 -39.40
CA THR A 38 -2.99 -12.21 -38.44
C THR A 38 -3.13 -12.67 -36.98
N TYR A 39 -4.23 -13.34 -36.62
CA TYR A 39 -4.40 -13.90 -35.28
C TYR A 39 -3.44 -15.06 -35.03
N ILE A 40 -3.31 -15.99 -35.99
CA ILE A 40 -2.38 -17.12 -35.86
C ILE A 40 -0.93 -16.62 -35.77
N ASP A 41 -0.54 -15.66 -36.60
CA ASP A 41 0.79 -15.05 -36.58
C ASP A 41 1.10 -14.42 -35.21
N SER A 42 0.09 -13.89 -34.49
CA SER A 42 0.29 -13.35 -33.13
C SER A 42 0.60 -14.41 -32.07
N ILE A 43 0.22 -15.67 -32.31
CA ILE A 43 0.52 -16.82 -31.43
C ILE A 43 1.87 -17.43 -31.83
N GLU A 44 2.09 -17.65 -33.13
CA GLU A 44 3.28 -18.35 -33.63
C GLU A 44 4.52 -17.45 -33.73
N HIS A 45 4.32 -16.14 -33.94
CA HIS A 45 5.36 -15.13 -34.13
C HIS A 45 5.05 -13.87 -33.29
N PRO A 46 5.00 -13.99 -31.94
CA PRO A 46 4.60 -12.89 -31.08
C PRO A 46 5.54 -11.68 -31.19
N ALA A 47 5.00 -10.48 -30.99
CA ALA A 47 5.78 -9.25 -30.94
C ALA A 47 6.79 -9.27 -29.77
N PRO A 48 7.93 -8.55 -29.88
CA PRO A 48 8.91 -8.46 -28.79
C PRO A 48 8.25 -7.99 -27.48
N GLY A 49 8.43 -8.76 -26.40
CA GLY A 49 7.80 -8.52 -25.09
C GLY A 49 6.42 -9.17 -24.89
N ALA A 50 5.87 -9.84 -25.90
CA ALA A 50 4.63 -10.64 -25.83
C ALA A 50 4.90 -12.15 -25.92
N GLU A 51 6.12 -12.59 -25.65
CA GLU A 51 6.54 -14.00 -25.80
C GLU A 51 5.95 -14.90 -24.70
N LEU A 52 4.68 -15.27 -24.82
CA LEU A 52 4.04 -16.21 -23.91
C LEU A 52 3.67 -17.48 -24.69
N LEU A 53 4.42 -18.55 -24.43
CA LEU A 53 4.24 -19.90 -25.00
C LEU A 53 4.17 -19.93 -26.53
N VAL A 54 5.32 -19.87 -27.21
CA VAL A 54 5.40 -20.16 -28.65
C VAL A 54 5.00 -21.63 -28.87
N GLN A 55 3.75 -21.84 -29.25
CA GLN A 55 3.23 -23.12 -29.70
C GLN A 55 2.64 -22.94 -31.08
N LYS A 56 2.89 -23.93 -31.95
CA LYS A 56 2.21 -24.01 -33.24
C LYS A 56 0.70 -24.02 -33.01
N PHE A 57 -0.03 -23.14 -33.69
CA PHE A 57 -1.47 -23.08 -33.54
C PHE A 57 -2.11 -24.38 -34.03
N THR A 58 -2.93 -24.99 -33.19
CA THR A 58 -3.69 -26.20 -33.49
C THR A 58 -5.19 -25.91 -33.33
N PRO A 59 -5.99 -25.99 -34.40
CA PRO A 59 -7.44 -25.78 -34.34
C PRO A 59 -8.13 -26.65 -33.27
N ASN A 60 -9.22 -26.13 -32.70
CA ASN A 60 -10.08 -26.81 -31.72
C ASN A 60 -9.40 -27.22 -30.40
N GLN A 61 -8.32 -26.54 -30.02
CA GLN A 61 -7.70 -26.71 -28.71
C GLN A 61 -8.22 -25.70 -27.69
N GLU A 62 -8.14 -26.05 -26.40
CA GLU A 62 -8.46 -25.11 -25.34
C GLU A 62 -7.58 -23.87 -25.42
N TYR A 63 -8.18 -22.68 -25.23
CA TYR A 63 -7.44 -21.42 -25.38
C TYR A 63 -6.28 -21.29 -24.38
N THR A 64 -6.39 -22.00 -23.25
CA THR A 64 -5.38 -22.09 -22.18
C THR A 64 -4.07 -22.73 -22.62
N ASN A 65 -4.05 -23.44 -23.77
CA ASN A 65 -2.82 -23.92 -24.40
C ASN A 65 -1.98 -22.78 -25.00
N TYR A 66 -2.63 -21.66 -25.34
CA TYR A 66 -2.01 -20.52 -26.01
C TYR A 66 -1.81 -19.33 -25.07
N PHE A 67 -2.73 -19.14 -24.12
CA PHE A 67 -2.71 -17.99 -23.19
C PHE A 67 -2.96 -18.45 -21.76
N THR A 68 -2.55 -17.66 -20.77
CA THR A 68 -2.94 -17.95 -19.37
C THR A 68 -4.46 -17.79 -19.25
N ARG A 69 -5.09 -18.71 -18.51
CA ARG A 69 -6.53 -18.70 -18.27
C ARG A 69 -6.96 -17.36 -17.65
N ASP A 70 -7.88 -16.66 -18.31
CA ASP A 70 -8.35 -15.32 -17.94
C ASP A 70 -9.88 -15.36 -17.75
N LEU A 71 -10.33 -15.07 -16.53
CA LEU A 71 -11.75 -15.10 -16.16
C LEU A 71 -12.57 -14.03 -16.90
N ASN A 72 -11.98 -12.87 -17.19
CA ASN A 72 -12.65 -11.83 -17.96
C ASN A 72 -12.83 -12.29 -19.41
N PHE A 73 -11.82 -12.94 -20.00
CA PHE A 73 -11.95 -13.47 -21.36
C PHE A 73 -13.05 -14.55 -21.46
N GLU A 74 -13.10 -15.51 -20.52
CA GLU A 74 -14.13 -16.56 -20.48
C GLU A 74 -15.54 -15.97 -20.33
N GLU A 75 -15.70 -14.98 -19.44
CA GLU A 75 -16.95 -14.26 -19.24
C GLU A 75 -17.47 -13.60 -20.51
N TYR A 76 -16.62 -12.84 -21.20
CA TYR A 76 -17.01 -12.11 -22.41
C TYR A 76 -17.32 -13.09 -23.55
N CYS A 77 -16.55 -14.18 -23.67
CA CYS A 77 -16.84 -15.24 -24.61
C CYS A 77 -18.19 -15.90 -24.33
N TYR A 78 -18.50 -16.20 -23.06
CA TYR A 78 -19.78 -16.81 -22.67
C TYR A 78 -20.97 -15.91 -22.97
N LYS A 79 -20.92 -14.64 -22.57
CA LYS A 79 -21.97 -13.66 -22.85
C LYS A 79 -22.20 -13.44 -24.35
N ALA A 80 -21.13 -13.44 -25.14
CA ALA A 80 -21.26 -13.32 -26.58
C ALA A 80 -21.79 -14.60 -27.23
N ALA A 81 -21.25 -15.76 -26.86
CA ALA A 81 -21.59 -17.03 -27.49
C ALA A 81 -22.98 -17.53 -27.07
N VAL A 82 -23.28 -17.50 -25.76
CA VAL A 82 -24.47 -18.13 -25.16
C VAL A 82 -25.60 -17.13 -24.99
N GLU A 83 -25.33 -15.95 -24.41
CA GLU A 83 -26.37 -14.92 -24.20
C GLU A 83 -26.60 -14.03 -25.43
N LYS A 84 -25.82 -14.23 -26.49
CA LYS A 84 -25.89 -13.50 -27.77
C LYS A 84 -25.72 -11.98 -27.64
N ARG A 85 -24.86 -11.53 -26.73
CA ARG A 85 -24.56 -10.09 -26.53
C ARG A 85 -23.35 -9.65 -27.35
N CYS A 86 -23.41 -8.46 -27.92
CA CYS A 86 -22.23 -7.80 -28.48
C CYS A 86 -21.48 -7.09 -27.35
N LEU A 87 -20.18 -7.35 -27.21
CA LEU A 87 -19.36 -6.78 -26.15
C LEU A 87 -18.10 -6.16 -26.72
N ASN A 88 -17.62 -5.11 -26.06
CA ASN A 88 -16.34 -4.49 -26.32
C ASN A 88 -15.62 -4.29 -24.98
N SER A 89 -14.30 -4.47 -24.97
CA SER A 89 -13.45 -4.26 -23.80
C SER A 89 -12.16 -3.60 -24.25
N TYR A 90 -11.72 -2.59 -23.50
CA TYR A 90 -10.46 -1.91 -23.73
C TYR A 90 -9.61 -2.00 -22.47
N ALA A 91 -8.48 -2.71 -22.52
CA ALA A 91 -7.70 -3.03 -21.33
C ALA A 91 -6.19 -3.11 -21.62
N THR A 92 -5.38 -2.96 -20.57
CA THR A 92 -3.93 -3.25 -20.61
C THR A 92 -3.67 -4.63 -20.04
N ALA A 93 -2.71 -5.37 -20.59
CA ALA A 93 -2.14 -6.52 -19.91
C ALA A 93 -0.92 -6.07 -19.08
N GLU A 94 -0.92 -6.32 -17.77
CA GLU A 94 0.23 -5.95 -16.90
C GLU A 94 1.56 -6.56 -17.36
N ARG A 95 1.50 -7.69 -18.06
CA ARG A 95 2.66 -8.42 -18.55
C ARG A 95 3.37 -7.73 -19.72
N ILE A 96 2.70 -6.80 -20.41
CA ILE A 96 3.22 -6.11 -21.61
C ILE A 96 3.01 -4.61 -21.42
N GLN A 97 3.99 -3.94 -20.82
CA GLN A 97 3.92 -2.50 -20.54
C GLN A 97 3.77 -1.68 -21.84
N GLY A 98 2.85 -0.71 -21.81
CA GLY A 98 2.63 0.21 -22.93
C GLY A 98 1.72 -0.34 -24.04
N VAL A 99 1.14 -1.53 -23.87
CA VAL A 99 0.27 -2.15 -24.88
C VAL A 99 -1.18 -2.19 -24.41
N TRP A 100 -2.06 -1.71 -25.29
CA TRP A 100 -3.50 -1.62 -25.09
C TRP A 100 -4.23 -2.54 -26.05
N PHE A 101 -5.14 -3.35 -25.53
CA PHE A 101 -5.95 -4.27 -26.30
C PHE A 101 -7.37 -3.72 -26.44
N ASN A 102 -7.82 -3.52 -27.68
CA ASN A 102 -9.23 -3.34 -27.98
C ASN A 102 -9.81 -4.69 -28.41
N MET A 103 -10.67 -5.24 -27.59
CA MET A 103 -11.24 -6.57 -27.73
C MET A 103 -12.73 -6.45 -28.02
N THR A 104 -13.19 -7.11 -29.08
CA THR A 104 -14.61 -7.16 -29.45
C THR A 104 -15.07 -8.60 -29.53
N PHE A 105 -16.20 -8.88 -28.90
CA PHE A 105 -16.82 -10.20 -28.87
C PHE A 105 -18.19 -10.09 -29.55
N LEU A 106 -18.34 -10.77 -30.69
CA LEU A 106 -19.57 -10.75 -31.47
C LEU A 106 -20.26 -12.12 -31.38
N PRO A 107 -21.59 -12.16 -31.21
CA PRO A 107 -22.33 -13.40 -31.20
C PRO A 107 -22.32 -14.06 -32.58
N VAL A 108 -22.05 -15.36 -32.63
CA VAL A 108 -22.24 -16.17 -33.83
C VAL A 108 -23.55 -16.94 -33.68
N ALA A 109 -24.40 -16.86 -34.70
CA ALA A 109 -25.70 -17.54 -34.72
C ALA A 109 -25.58 -19.05 -34.95
N TYR A 110 -24.43 -19.52 -35.45
CA TYR A 110 -24.10 -20.93 -35.57
C TYR A 110 -23.96 -21.58 -34.18
N GLU A 111 -24.57 -22.74 -34.00
CA GLU A 111 -24.50 -23.59 -32.81
C GLU A 111 -24.42 -25.05 -33.27
N GLU A 112 -23.74 -25.88 -32.49
CA GLU A 112 -23.53 -27.30 -32.79
C GLU A 112 -23.61 -28.11 -31.49
N ASP A 113 -24.64 -28.95 -31.36
CA ASP A 113 -24.98 -29.67 -30.13
C ASP A 113 -25.05 -28.77 -28.89
N ASN A 114 -24.10 -28.89 -27.97
CA ASN A 114 -23.96 -28.07 -26.76
C ASN A 114 -22.91 -26.95 -26.89
N LEU A 115 -22.38 -26.71 -28.09
CA LEU A 115 -21.40 -25.68 -28.37
C LEU A 115 -22.06 -24.43 -28.95
N CYS A 116 -21.85 -23.31 -28.27
CA CYS A 116 -22.16 -21.98 -28.77
C CYS A 116 -20.89 -21.30 -29.26
N PHE A 117 -20.99 -20.39 -30.22
CA PHE A 117 -19.81 -19.76 -30.83
C PHE A 117 -19.85 -18.24 -30.71
N CYS A 118 -18.68 -17.63 -30.55
CA CYS A 118 -18.51 -16.19 -30.69
C CYS A 118 -17.25 -15.86 -31.51
N THR A 119 -17.29 -14.68 -32.13
CA THR A 119 -16.15 -14.09 -32.83
C THR A 119 -15.41 -13.22 -31.84
N TYR A 120 -14.12 -13.50 -31.63
CA TYR A 120 -13.22 -12.66 -30.84
C TYR A 120 -12.31 -11.90 -31.79
N THR A 121 -12.36 -10.58 -31.75
CA THR A 121 -11.51 -9.68 -32.54
C THR A 121 -10.67 -8.81 -31.62
N MET A 122 -9.38 -8.66 -31.93
CA MET A 122 -8.42 -7.91 -31.13
C MET A 122 -7.65 -6.92 -32.00
N GLU A 123 -7.48 -5.71 -31.49
CA GLU A 123 -6.55 -4.71 -32.01
C GLU A 123 -5.55 -4.36 -30.91
N ILE A 124 -4.27 -4.29 -31.28
CA ILE A 124 -3.18 -3.93 -30.38
C ILE A 124 -2.77 -2.49 -30.67
N ASN A 125 -2.80 -1.63 -29.66
CA ASN A 125 -2.37 -0.24 -29.74
C ASN A 125 -1.19 -0.02 -28.79
N PHE A 126 -0.17 0.72 -29.25
CA PHE A 126 1.01 1.07 -28.45
C PHE A 126 0.88 2.44 -27.76
N GLU A 127 -0.24 3.12 -27.97
CA GLU A 127 -0.62 4.36 -27.31
C GLU A 127 -2.06 4.24 -26.80
N ALA A 128 -2.36 4.91 -25.69
CA ALA A 128 -3.70 4.91 -25.11
C ALA A 128 -4.67 5.71 -26.01
N ASN A 129 -5.78 5.08 -26.42
CA ASN A 129 -6.87 5.79 -27.07
C ASN A 129 -7.76 6.47 -26.02
N LEU A 130 -7.52 7.76 -25.77
CA LEU A 130 -8.24 8.56 -24.78
C LEU A 130 -9.75 8.67 -25.07
N ASP A 131 -10.16 8.69 -26.34
CA ASP A 131 -11.58 8.80 -26.72
C ASP A 131 -12.37 7.53 -26.33
N ARG A 132 -11.73 6.36 -26.37
CA ARG A 132 -12.33 5.09 -25.92
C ARG A 132 -12.29 4.91 -24.40
N MET A 133 -11.33 5.53 -23.73
CA MET A 133 -11.35 5.64 -22.27
C MET A 133 -12.43 6.61 -21.78
N ALA A 134 -12.80 7.60 -22.60
CA ALA A 134 -13.80 8.61 -22.25
C ALA A 134 -15.25 8.11 -22.38
N SER A 135 -15.50 6.97 -23.02
CA SER A 135 -16.84 6.36 -23.13
C SER A 135 -17.21 5.54 -21.90
N LEU A 136 -16.99 6.10 -20.70
CA LEU A 136 -17.45 5.47 -19.46
C LEU A 136 -18.97 5.67 -19.32
N PRO A 137 -19.69 4.67 -18.77
CA PRO A 137 -21.06 4.87 -18.32
C PRO A 137 -21.18 6.09 -17.39
N ALA A 138 -22.34 6.75 -17.44
CA ALA A 138 -22.56 7.99 -16.68
C ALA A 138 -22.47 7.77 -15.15
N ASP A 139 -22.90 6.61 -14.68
CA ASP A 139 -22.76 6.19 -13.27
C ASP A 139 -21.30 6.01 -12.87
N VAL A 140 -20.49 5.33 -13.68
CA VAL A 140 -19.05 5.17 -13.43
C VAL A 140 -18.36 6.52 -13.40
N THR A 141 -18.69 7.40 -14.36
CA THR A 141 -18.15 8.76 -14.40
C THR A 141 -18.47 9.54 -13.13
N ALA A 142 -19.72 9.45 -12.65
CA ALA A 142 -20.14 10.09 -11.41
C ALA A 142 -19.39 9.54 -10.19
N ASN A 143 -19.19 8.21 -10.10
CA ASN A 143 -18.44 7.56 -9.04
C ASN A 143 -16.98 8.04 -9.00
N VAL A 144 -16.31 8.07 -10.16
CA VAL A 144 -14.93 8.55 -10.30
C VAL A 144 -14.81 10.02 -9.86
N ILE A 145 -15.74 10.88 -10.30
CA ILE A 145 -15.78 12.29 -9.89
C ILE A 145 -15.93 12.41 -8.37
N LYS A 146 -16.84 11.64 -7.77
CA LYS A 146 -17.09 11.67 -6.32
C LYS A 146 -15.83 11.28 -5.54
N ILE A 147 -15.14 10.20 -5.91
CA ILE A 147 -13.86 9.80 -5.30
C ILE A 147 -12.82 10.90 -5.45
N CYS A 148 -12.71 11.52 -6.64
CA CYS A 148 -11.77 12.61 -6.86
C CYS A 148 -12.08 13.88 -6.05
N LEU A 149 -13.35 14.15 -5.75
CA LEU A 149 -13.77 15.27 -4.90
C LEU A 149 -13.41 15.02 -3.44
N GLU A 150 -13.65 13.81 -2.92
CA GLU A 150 -13.27 13.44 -1.56
C GLU A 150 -11.75 13.52 -1.35
N LEU A 151 -10.96 13.06 -2.34
CA LEU A 151 -9.50 13.16 -2.31
C LEU A 151 -8.96 14.61 -2.32
N ARG A 152 -9.81 15.61 -2.58
CA ARG A 152 -9.47 17.04 -2.52
C ARG A 152 -10.00 17.73 -1.27
N SER A 153 -10.66 17.00 -0.38
CA SER A 153 -11.14 17.55 0.88
C SER A 153 -9.97 18.03 1.75
N VAL A 154 -10.25 18.97 2.66
CA VAL A 154 -9.24 19.54 3.58
C VAL A 154 -9.12 18.69 4.87
N LYS A 155 -9.55 17.43 4.82
CA LYS A 155 -9.51 16.51 5.96
C LYS A 155 -8.11 15.92 6.12
N GLU A 156 -7.83 15.40 7.31
CA GLU A 156 -6.67 14.55 7.52
C GLU A 156 -6.73 13.32 6.59
N PHE A 157 -5.57 12.84 6.15
CA PHE A 157 -5.48 11.79 5.12
C PHE A 157 -6.27 10.52 5.51
N GLY A 158 -6.22 10.11 6.78
CA GLY A 158 -6.95 8.94 7.28
C GLY A 158 -8.46 9.10 7.16
N ASP A 159 -9.00 10.24 7.60
CA ASP A 159 -10.45 10.53 7.54
C ASP A 159 -10.95 10.60 6.10
N MET A 160 -10.18 11.27 5.22
CA MET A 160 -10.44 11.34 3.80
C MET A 160 -10.51 9.94 3.15
N MET A 161 -9.55 9.06 3.44
CA MET A 161 -9.54 7.70 2.90
C MET A 161 -10.66 6.83 3.48
N ASN A 162 -11.07 7.06 4.74
CA ASN A 162 -12.23 6.43 5.34
C ASN A 162 -13.54 6.83 4.63
N ASP A 163 -13.72 8.12 4.33
CA ASP A 163 -14.90 8.59 3.59
C ASP A 163 -14.95 7.99 2.18
N VAL A 164 -13.81 7.97 1.47
CA VAL A 164 -13.71 7.33 0.15
C VAL A 164 -14.14 5.87 0.20
N ILE A 165 -13.68 5.09 1.18
CA ILE A 165 -13.99 3.65 1.23
C ILE A 165 -15.44 3.38 1.65
N HIS A 166 -16.03 4.24 2.49
CA HIS A 166 -17.46 4.21 2.80
C HIS A 166 -18.32 4.55 1.58
N ASP A 167 -17.93 5.58 0.83
CA ASP A 167 -18.60 5.96 -0.41
C ASP A 167 -18.56 4.85 -1.45
N VAL A 168 -17.41 4.19 -1.62
CA VAL A 168 -17.25 3.04 -2.50
C VAL A 168 -18.17 1.89 -2.08
N ARG A 169 -18.25 1.58 -0.77
CA ARG A 169 -19.16 0.56 -0.25
C ARG A 169 -20.61 0.86 -0.65
N ASP A 170 -21.04 2.10 -0.45
CA ASP A 170 -22.43 2.52 -0.69
C ASP A 170 -22.77 2.62 -2.18
N MET A 171 -21.83 3.05 -3.03
CA MET A 171 -22.01 3.06 -4.48
C MET A 171 -22.37 1.66 -5.01
N PHE A 172 -21.76 0.64 -4.43
CA PHE A 172 -21.79 -0.73 -4.96
C PHE A 172 -22.63 -1.71 -4.16
N ASP A 173 -23.33 -1.24 -3.11
CA ASP A 173 -24.04 -2.08 -2.15
C ASP A 173 -23.18 -3.26 -1.66
N ALA A 174 -21.90 -2.99 -1.42
CA ALA A 174 -20.95 -3.98 -0.93
C ALA A 174 -21.08 -4.16 0.59
N GLU A 175 -20.90 -5.37 1.10
CA GLU A 175 -20.87 -5.57 2.56
C GLU A 175 -19.53 -5.19 3.18
N HIS A 176 -18.42 -5.28 2.43
CA HIS A 176 -17.09 -4.89 2.91
C HIS A 176 -16.24 -4.29 1.78
N CYS A 177 -15.72 -3.09 2.01
CA CYS A 177 -14.68 -2.50 1.18
C CYS A 177 -13.46 -2.18 2.03
N CYS A 178 -12.26 -2.38 1.49
CA CYS A 178 -11.03 -2.17 2.25
C CYS A 178 -9.86 -1.78 1.34
N ILE A 179 -8.98 -0.96 1.89
CA ILE A 179 -7.65 -0.67 1.35
C ILE A 179 -6.61 -1.26 2.30
N LEU A 180 -5.89 -2.26 1.82
CA LEU A 180 -4.82 -2.91 2.56
C LEU A 180 -3.48 -2.51 1.96
N LEU A 181 -2.57 -1.99 2.79
CA LEU A 181 -1.19 -1.69 2.42
C LEU A 181 -0.28 -2.87 2.74
N MET A 182 0.75 -3.05 1.94
CA MET A 182 1.75 -4.10 2.11
C MET A 182 3.15 -3.50 2.24
N ASP A 183 3.89 -3.93 3.25
CA ASP A 183 5.32 -3.67 3.40
C ASP A 183 6.10 -4.95 3.11
N SER A 184 6.84 -4.93 2.00
CA SER A 184 7.66 -6.07 1.57
C SER A 184 8.94 -6.27 2.38
N PHE A 185 9.42 -5.22 3.07
CA PHE A 185 10.61 -5.30 3.91
C PHE A 185 10.26 -5.90 5.26
N GLU A 186 9.17 -5.43 5.87
CA GLU A 186 8.69 -5.94 7.16
C GLU A 186 7.85 -7.21 7.03
N LYS A 187 7.46 -7.58 5.80
CA LYS A 187 6.49 -8.64 5.50
C LYS A 187 5.19 -8.47 6.31
N LYS A 188 4.64 -7.26 6.26
CA LYS A 188 3.48 -6.88 7.07
C LYS A 188 2.39 -6.28 6.19
N CYS A 189 1.14 -6.59 6.51
CA CYS A 189 -0.01 -5.91 5.95
C CYS A 189 -0.56 -4.90 6.98
N THR A 190 -1.07 -3.76 6.51
CA THR A 190 -1.68 -2.73 7.35
C THR A 190 -2.99 -2.30 6.71
N VAL A 191 -4.09 -2.37 7.47
CA VAL A 191 -5.38 -1.85 7.02
C VAL A 191 -5.29 -0.33 7.04
N LEU A 192 -5.35 0.32 5.87
CA LEU A 192 -5.38 1.78 5.80
C LEU A 192 -6.76 2.31 6.19
N CYS A 193 -7.79 1.74 5.57
CA CYS A 193 -9.19 2.03 5.86
C CYS A 193 -10.06 0.85 5.43
N GLU A 194 -11.21 0.69 6.09
CA GLU A 194 -12.24 -0.28 5.71
C GLU A 194 -13.64 0.22 6.06
N ALA A 195 -14.62 -0.25 5.31
CA ALA A 195 -16.03 0.04 5.53
C ALA A 195 -16.82 -1.28 5.53
N LEU A 196 -17.51 -1.57 6.63
CA LEU A 196 -18.43 -2.71 6.76
C LEU A 196 -19.88 -2.23 6.73
N ALA A 197 -20.79 -2.99 6.12
CA ALA A 197 -22.23 -2.74 6.21
C ALA A 197 -22.75 -3.07 7.61
N GLU A 198 -23.77 -2.35 8.10
CA GLU A 198 -24.26 -2.48 9.48
C GLU A 198 -24.73 -3.90 9.85
N ASN A 199 -25.28 -4.65 8.89
CA ASN A 199 -25.86 -5.97 9.10
C ASN A 199 -25.03 -7.12 8.50
N THR A 200 -23.75 -6.88 8.20
CA THR A 200 -22.90 -7.93 7.64
C THR A 200 -22.40 -8.90 8.71
N VAL A 201 -22.17 -10.15 8.29
CA VAL A 201 -21.46 -11.17 9.07
C VAL A 201 -19.94 -11.10 8.87
N LEU A 202 -19.49 -10.32 7.88
CA LEU A 202 -18.07 -10.06 7.65
C LEU A 202 -17.48 -9.32 8.85
N THR A 203 -16.21 -9.58 9.14
CA THR A 203 -15.51 -8.93 10.25
C THR A 203 -14.35 -8.06 9.76
N SER A 204 -13.90 -7.15 10.62
CA SER A 204 -12.78 -6.25 10.34
C SER A 204 -11.57 -7.02 9.83
N MET A 205 -10.89 -6.47 8.83
CA MET A 205 -9.68 -7.05 8.27
C MET A 205 -8.56 -7.18 9.32
N ASN A 206 -8.59 -6.36 10.37
CA ASN A 206 -7.66 -6.46 11.50
C ASN A 206 -7.77 -7.80 12.25
N ASN A 207 -8.90 -8.50 12.18
CA ASN A 207 -9.07 -9.81 12.81
C ASN A 207 -8.35 -10.93 12.06
N TYR A 208 -8.05 -10.72 10.77
CA TYR A 208 -7.38 -11.70 9.89
C TYR A 208 -5.92 -11.35 9.63
N ASN A 209 -5.50 -10.13 9.96
CA ASN A 209 -4.16 -9.61 9.68
C ASN A 209 -3.12 -10.13 10.70
N ASP A 210 -2.92 -11.44 10.72
CA ASP A 210 -1.89 -12.10 11.50
C ASP A 210 -0.52 -12.11 10.77
N ALA A 211 0.51 -12.65 11.43
CA ALA A 211 1.86 -12.72 10.88
C ALA A 211 1.98 -13.54 9.59
N GLY A 212 1.00 -14.41 9.28
CA GLY A 212 0.98 -15.23 8.07
C GLY A 212 0.19 -14.62 6.91
N PHE A 213 -0.65 -13.60 7.19
CA PHE A 213 -1.52 -13.01 6.16
C PHE A 213 -0.76 -12.34 5.01
N TYR A 214 0.45 -11.85 5.25
CA TYR A 214 1.27 -11.23 4.19
C TYR A 214 1.51 -12.20 3.02
N ASP A 215 1.84 -13.46 3.30
CA ASP A 215 2.12 -14.44 2.24
C ASP A 215 0.85 -14.78 1.44
N ILE A 216 -0.33 -14.76 2.08
CA ILE A 216 -1.63 -14.90 1.41
C ILE A 216 -1.86 -13.70 0.47
N ALA A 217 -1.69 -12.48 0.95
CA ALA A 217 -1.86 -11.27 0.14
C ALA A 217 -0.83 -11.16 -1.00
N ASP A 218 0.41 -11.62 -0.79
CA ASP A 218 1.45 -11.63 -1.81
C ASP A 218 1.11 -12.60 -2.95
N SER A 219 0.46 -13.73 -2.63
CA SER A 219 0.01 -14.73 -3.60
C SER A 219 -1.06 -14.21 -4.58
N TRP A 220 -1.78 -13.13 -4.24
CA TRP A 220 -2.80 -12.54 -5.12
C TRP A 220 -2.21 -12.02 -6.44
N LYS A 221 -0.94 -11.61 -6.47
CA LYS A 221 -0.23 -11.24 -7.71
C LYS A 221 -0.28 -12.36 -8.74
N GLY A 222 -0.04 -13.59 -8.30
CA GLY A 222 -0.06 -14.79 -9.15
C GLY A 222 -1.47 -15.13 -9.64
N LEU A 223 -2.49 -14.81 -8.84
CA LEU A 223 -3.88 -15.08 -9.19
C LEU A 223 -4.45 -14.04 -10.17
N ILE A 224 -4.05 -12.77 -10.03
CA ILE A 224 -4.35 -11.71 -11.00
C ILE A 224 -3.58 -11.93 -12.32
N ALA A 225 -2.39 -12.55 -12.26
CA ALA A 225 -1.42 -12.65 -13.35
C ALA A 225 -2.08 -12.94 -14.70
N GLY A 226 -2.21 -11.91 -15.55
CA GLY A 226 -2.88 -11.98 -16.85
C GLY A 226 -3.86 -10.83 -17.08
N SER A 227 -4.45 -10.31 -16.00
CA SER A 227 -5.41 -9.21 -15.99
C SER A 227 -4.88 -8.02 -15.16
N ASN A 228 -5.59 -6.90 -15.16
CA ASN A 228 -5.32 -5.75 -14.29
C ASN A 228 -6.03 -5.86 -12.92
N CYS A 229 -6.97 -6.79 -12.79
CA CYS A 229 -7.73 -7.05 -11.57
C CYS A 229 -8.23 -8.49 -11.52
N LEU A 230 -8.71 -8.88 -10.34
CA LEU A 230 -9.47 -10.10 -10.14
C LEU A 230 -10.94 -9.77 -9.91
N VAL A 231 -11.82 -10.47 -10.61
CA VAL A 231 -13.27 -10.39 -10.42
C VAL A 231 -13.78 -11.81 -10.21
N VAL A 232 -14.38 -12.05 -9.06
CA VAL A 232 -15.09 -13.29 -8.70
C VAL A 232 -16.54 -12.91 -8.50
N LYS A 233 -17.45 -13.48 -9.30
CA LYS A 233 -18.89 -13.14 -9.27
C LYS A 233 -19.75 -14.24 -8.69
N ASP A 234 -19.38 -15.49 -8.94
CA ASP A 234 -20.19 -16.66 -8.65
C ASP A 234 -19.36 -17.87 -8.20
N GLU A 235 -20.04 -18.99 -7.91
CA GLU A 235 -19.41 -20.25 -7.51
C GLU A 235 -18.45 -20.81 -8.57
N HIS A 236 -18.68 -20.54 -9.87
CA HIS A 236 -17.82 -21.04 -10.92
C HIS A 236 -16.47 -20.31 -10.92
N ASP A 237 -16.48 -18.99 -10.75
CA ASP A 237 -15.24 -18.22 -10.57
C ASP A 237 -14.48 -18.67 -9.32
N LEU A 238 -15.20 -19.01 -8.23
CA LEU A 238 -14.62 -19.54 -7.01
C LEU A 238 -13.94 -20.91 -7.19
N ASP A 239 -14.50 -21.80 -8.01
CA ASP A 239 -13.85 -23.08 -8.34
C ASP A 239 -12.50 -22.86 -9.03
N VAL A 240 -12.40 -21.89 -9.95
CA VAL A 240 -11.13 -21.54 -10.61
C VAL A 240 -10.13 -20.96 -9.62
N VAL A 241 -10.60 -20.12 -8.69
CA VAL A 241 -9.78 -19.58 -7.60
C VAL A 241 -9.23 -20.71 -6.73
N LYS A 242 -10.07 -21.69 -6.37
CA LYS A 242 -9.70 -22.84 -5.55
C LYS A 242 -8.62 -23.69 -6.21
N GLU A 243 -8.70 -23.91 -7.52
CA GLU A 243 -7.68 -24.65 -8.28
C GLU A 243 -6.33 -23.94 -8.30
N ARG A 244 -6.32 -22.60 -8.40
CA ARG A 244 -5.08 -21.81 -8.48
C ARG A 244 -4.46 -21.49 -7.13
N ASN A 245 -5.30 -21.24 -6.13
CA ASN A 245 -4.88 -20.81 -4.81
C ASN A 245 -5.85 -21.32 -3.73
N PRO A 246 -5.69 -22.60 -3.31
CA PRO A 246 -6.54 -23.21 -2.29
C PRO A 246 -6.53 -22.47 -0.96
N ILE A 247 -5.36 -21.96 -0.55
CA ILE A 247 -5.17 -21.25 0.72
C ILE A 247 -6.02 -19.98 0.75
N TRP A 248 -5.97 -19.19 -0.34
CA TRP A 248 -6.79 -17.99 -0.42
C TRP A 248 -8.28 -18.32 -0.52
N TYR A 249 -8.68 -19.35 -1.27
CA TYR A 249 -10.07 -19.82 -1.31
C TYR A 249 -10.61 -20.14 0.09
N GLU A 250 -9.85 -20.87 0.89
CA GLU A 250 -10.24 -21.21 2.27
C GLU A 250 -10.36 -19.98 3.15
N SER A 251 -9.40 -19.05 3.06
CA SER A 251 -9.42 -17.76 3.76
C SER A 251 -10.65 -16.92 3.38
N PHE A 252 -10.93 -16.79 2.08
CA PHE A 252 -12.05 -16.00 1.56
C PHE A 252 -13.41 -16.58 1.98
N THR A 253 -13.60 -17.90 1.86
CA THR A 253 -14.85 -18.56 2.21
C THR A 253 -15.08 -18.64 3.72
N SER A 254 -14.02 -18.83 4.51
CA SER A 254 -14.07 -18.79 5.98
C SER A 254 -14.39 -17.39 6.51
N ALA A 255 -14.06 -16.35 5.75
CA ALA A 255 -14.47 -14.98 6.01
C ALA A 255 -15.91 -14.70 5.54
N HIS A 256 -16.68 -15.67 5.04
CA HIS A 256 -18.02 -15.51 4.47
C HIS A 256 -18.08 -14.67 3.17
N GLY A 257 -16.98 -14.64 2.41
CA GLY A 257 -16.94 -14.04 1.09
C GLY A 257 -17.72 -14.87 0.05
N LYS A 258 -18.52 -14.18 -0.77
CA LYS A 258 -19.33 -14.75 -1.86
C LYS A 258 -18.83 -14.30 -3.23
N ASN A 259 -18.59 -13.00 -3.38
CA ASN A 259 -18.06 -12.37 -4.59
C ASN A 259 -17.05 -11.27 -4.19
N ILE A 260 -16.09 -10.97 -5.07
CA ILE A 260 -15.05 -9.95 -4.83
C ILE A 260 -14.55 -9.32 -6.13
N VAL A 261 -14.39 -7.99 -6.12
CA VAL A 261 -13.58 -7.27 -7.10
C VAL A 261 -12.34 -6.76 -6.37
N LEU A 262 -11.16 -7.25 -6.75
CA LEU A 262 -9.88 -6.96 -6.12
C LEU A 262 -8.94 -6.31 -7.15
N PHE A 263 -8.42 -5.13 -6.79
CA PHE A 263 -7.50 -4.35 -7.61
C PHE A 263 -6.16 -4.10 -6.91
N PRO A 264 -5.02 -4.26 -7.61
CA PRO A 264 -3.72 -3.87 -7.09
C PRO A 264 -3.56 -2.33 -7.12
N LEU A 265 -3.11 -1.76 -6.00
CA LEU A 265 -2.73 -0.36 -5.92
C LEU A 265 -1.23 -0.23 -6.20
N LYS A 266 -0.89 0.19 -7.43
CA LYS A 266 0.49 0.32 -7.89
C LYS A 266 0.86 1.78 -8.14
N PHE A 267 2.03 2.19 -7.66
CA PHE A 267 2.63 3.48 -7.96
C PHE A 267 4.02 3.28 -8.56
N ARG A 268 4.26 3.80 -9.77
CA ARG A 268 5.54 3.65 -10.51
C ARG A 268 6.06 2.20 -10.53
N ASN A 269 5.17 1.25 -10.83
CA ASN A 269 5.43 -0.19 -10.87
C ASN A 269 5.72 -0.88 -9.51
N LYS A 270 5.67 -0.14 -8.39
CA LYS A 270 5.71 -0.71 -7.04
C LYS A 270 4.28 -1.02 -6.57
N LEU A 271 4.03 -2.24 -6.11
CA LEU A 271 2.79 -2.57 -5.40
C LEU A 271 2.82 -1.94 -4.01
N LEU A 272 1.84 -1.10 -3.72
CA LEU A 272 1.62 -0.52 -2.38
C LEU A 272 0.66 -1.38 -1.55
N GLY A 273 -0.24 -2.12 -2.21
CA GLY A 273 -1.30 -2.84 -1.55
C GLY A 273 -2.44 -3.18 -2.50
N TYR A 274 -3.63 -3.41 -1.95
CA TYR A 274 -4.83 -3.74 -2.71
C TYR A 274 -6.04 -2.97 -2.22
N ILE A 275 -6.99 -2.75 -3.12
CA ILE A 275 -8.35 -2.31 -2.81
C ILE A 275 -9.34 -3.39 -3.24
N TRP A 276 -10.39 -3.62 -2.46
CA TRP A 276 -11.48 -4.50 -2.89
C TRP A 276 -12.85 -4.05 -2.42
N ALA A 277 -13.86 -4.59 -3.11
CA ALA A 277 -15.25 -4.64 -2.69
C ALA A 277 -15.70 -6.10 -2.65
N MET A 278 -16.27 -6.54 -1.54
CA MET A 278 -16.69 -7.91 -1.26
C MET A 278 -18.19 -7.97 -0.94
N ASN A 279 -18.85 -9.07 -1.34
CA ASN A 279 -20.28 -9.29 -1.16
C ASN A 279 -21.11 -8.10 -1.69
N TYR A 280 -20.83 -7.71 -2.92
CA TYR A 280 -21.52 -6.64 -3.65
C TYR A 280 -22.70 -7.18 -4.46
N ASP A 281 -23.57 -6.26 -4.93
CA ASP A 281 -24.64 -6.60 -5.88
C ASP A 281 -24.04 -7.08 -7.22
N GLU A 282 -24.29 -8.34 -7.58
CA GLU A 282 -23.75 -8.99 -8.79
C GLU A 282 -23.93 -8.15 -10.07
N LEU A 283 -25.00 -7.36 -10.16
CA LEU A 283 -25.26 -6.48 -11.31
C LEU A 283 -24.25 -5.32 -11.43
N LYS A 284 -23.56 -4.98 -10.34
CA LYS A 284 -22.60 -3.87 -10.24
C LYS A 284 -21.15 -4.29 -10.46
N ALA A 285 -20.85 -5.58 -10.66
CA ALA A 285 -19.48 -6.09 -10.85
C ALA A 285 -18.68 -5.28 -11.90
N THR A 286 -19.29 -4.97 -13.03
CA THR A 286 -18.65 -4.19 -14.12
C THR A 286 -18.40 -2.74 -13.70
N SER A 287 -19.38 -2.09 -13.06
CA SER A 287 -19.26 -0.70 -12.60
C SER A 287 -18.18 -0.55 -11.52
N ILE A 288 -18.05 -1.53 -10.62
CA ILE A 288 -16.94 -1.60 -9.64
C ILE A 288 -15.61 -1.70 -10.37
N LYS A 289 -15.48 -2.66 -11.31
CA LYS A 289 -14.25 -2.86 -12.07
C LYS A 289 -13.82 -1.58 -12.78
N GLU A 290 -14.71 -0.94 -13.53
CA GLU A 290 -14.40 0.27 -14.30
C GLU A 290 -14.07 1.47 -13.39
N THR A 291 -14.77 1.61 -12.27
CA THR A 291 -14.48 2.65 -11.27
C THR A 291 -13.10 2.45 -10.66
N PHE A 292 -12.77 1.24 -10.20
CA PHE A 292 -11.46 0.93 -9.64
C PHE A 292 -10.35 1.03 -10.67
N GLU A 293 -10.57 0.60 -11.91
CA GLU A 293 -9.60 0.73 -12.99
C GLU A 293 -9.22 2.20 -13.25
N THR A 294 -10.20 3.11 -13.15
CA THR A 294 -9.98 4.55 -13.35
C THR A 294 -9.37 5.23 -12.11
N THR A 295 -9.71 4.78 -10.90
CA THR A 295 -9.34 5.46 -9.65
C THR A 295 -8.14 4.86 -8.92
N ALA A 296 -7.78 3.60 -9.19
CA ALA A 296 -6.70 2.89 -8.49
C ALA A 296 -5.36 3.62 -8.62
N SER A 297 -5.04 4.18 -9.78
CA SER A 297 -3.81 4.95 -9.98
C SER A 297 -3.79 6.27 -9.18
N ILE A 298 -4.95 6.94 -9.08
CA ILE A 298 -5.14 8.19 -8.32
C ILE A 298 -5.00 7.89 -6.83
N LEU A 299 -5.70 6.86 -6.34
CA LEU A 299 -5.62 6.39 -4.95
C LEU A 299 -4.20 5.97 -4.58
N ALA A 300 -3.55 5.16 -5.43
CA ALA A 300 -2.17 4.73 -5.22
C ALA A 300 -1.20 5.93 -5.18
N SER A 301 -1.41 6.95 -6.00
CA SER A 301 -0.61 8.18 -5.95
C SER A 301 -0.84 8.98 -4.67
N ALA A 302 -2.08 9.13 -4.22
CA ALA A 302 -2.40 9.82 -2.97
C ALA A 302 -1.78 9.11 -1.76
N ILE A 303 -1.93 7.78 -1.70
CA ILE A 303 -1.32 6.92 -0.68
C ILE A 303 0.21 7.04 -0.71
N SER A 304 0.83 6.91 -1.89
CA SER A 304 2.30 7.02 -2.01
C SER A 304 2.80 8.38 -1.57
N ASN A 305 2.08 9.46 -1.88
CA ASN A 305 2.44 10.81 -1.48
C ASN A 305 2.34 10.97 0.05
N ASN A 306 1.28 10.45 0.68
CA ASN A 306 1.15 10.50 2.13
C ASN A 306 2.28 9.72 2.83
N LEU A 307 2.55 8.48 2.40
CA LEU A 307 3.65 7.66 2.92
C LEU A 307 5.02 8.35 2.76
N LEU A 308 5.23 9.05 1.64
CA LEU A 308 6.45 9.83 1.41
C LEU A 308 6.52 11.03 2.36
N MET A 309 5.42 11.77 2.53
CA MET A 309 5.36 12.92 3.44
C MET A 309 5.62 12.49 4.89
N ASP A 310 5.04 11.37 5.34
CA ASP A 310 5.27 10.83 6.68
C ASP A 310 6.72 10.40 6.88
N ARG A 311 7.31 9.75 5.87
CA ARG A 311 8.74 9.42 5.90
C ARG A 311 9.63 10.65 5.94
N LEU A 312 9.31 11.69 5.18
CA LEU A 312 10.05 12.95 5.19
C LEU A 312 9.94 13.65 6.54
N LYS A 313 8.75 13.66 7.16
CA LYS A 313 8.56 14.18 8.53
C LYS A 313 9.47 13.44 9.51
N VAL A 314 9.44 12.11 9.51
CA VAL A 314 10.29 11.28 10.38
C VAL A 314 11.78 11.56 10.17
N LEU A 315 12.25 11.59 8.92
CA LEU A 315 13.65 11.89 8.61
C LEU A 315 14.06 13.32 8.97
N SER A 316 13.10 14.26 8.91
CA SER A 316 13.33 15.65 9.28
C SER A 316 13.34 15.86 10.79
N SER A 317 12.58 15.08 11.57
CA SER A 317 12.37 15.33 12.99
C SER A 317 13.07 14.36 13.94
N LYS A 318 13.41 13.14 13.51
CA LYS A 318 14.03 12.11 14.36
C LYS A 318 15.50 11.87 14.03
N ASP A 319 16.26 11.46 15.04
CA ASP A 319 17.60 10.89 14.86
C ASP A 319 17.46 9.40 14.55
N ILE A 320 17.96 8.95 13.40
CA ILE A 320 17.76 7.58 12.90
C ILE A 320 18.47 6.54 13.79
N LEU A 321 19.57 6.92 14.45
CA LEU A 321 20.33 5.99 15.27
C LEU A 321 19.64 5.72 16.61
N THR A 322 19.18 6.79 17.27
CA THR A 322 18.65 6.73 18.63
C THR A 322 17.12 6.71 18.73
N GLY A 323 16.40 7.10 17.68
CA GLY A 323 14.93 7.12 17.63
C GLY A 323 14.26 8.34 18.28
N VAL A 324 14.97 9.07 19.15
CA VAL A 324 14.56 10.36 19.73
C VAL A 324 14.52 11.50 18.69
N MET A 325 14.01 12.67 19.06
CA MET A 325 14.00 13.82 18.16
C MET A 325 15.43 14.29 17.84
N ASN A 326 15.62 14.89 16.67
CA ASN A 326 16.91 15.42 16.24
C ASN A 326 17.04 16.93 16.56
N ARG A 327 18.24 17.46 16.30
CA ARG A 327 18.54 18.88 16.47
C ARG A 327 17.62 19.81 15.67
N ASN A 328 17.16 19.42 14.48
CA ASN A 328 16.27 20.27 13.68
C ASN A 328 14.92 20.42 14.36
N GLU A 329 14.34 19.33 14.87
CA GLU A 329 13.09 19.38 15.60
C GLU A 329 13.22 20.19 16.90
N MET A 330 14.35 20.07 17.59
CA MET A 330 14.66 20.91 18.76
C MET A 330 14.60 22.40 18.41
N ASN A 331 15.27 22.81 17.33
CA ASN A 331 15.27 24.21 16.90
C ASN A 331 13.87 24.68 16.50
N ASN A 332 13.11 23.85 15.77
CA ASN A 332 11.73 24.14 15.40
C ASN A 332 10.85 24.34 16.65
N TYR A 333 11.00 23.48 17.66
CA TYR A 333 10.26 23.58 18.91
C TYR A 333 10.63 24.85 19.70
N VAL A 334 11.92 25.17 19.80
CA VAL A 334 12.40 26.41 20.45
C VAL A 334 11.87 27.65 19.74
N ASP A 335 11.96 27.69 18.40
CA ASP A 335 11.46 28.83 17.62
C ASP A 335 9.94 28.96 17.74
N LYS A 336 9.20 27.85 17.78
CA LYS A 336 7.76 27.83 18.05
C LYS A 336 7.44 28.45 19.42
N ILE A 337 8.14 28.07 20.49
CA ILE A 337 7.97 28.65 21.83
C ILE A 337 8.25 30.16 21.81
N CYS A 338 9.31 30.59 21.12
CA CYS A 338 9.67 32.01 21.03
C CYS A 338 8.66 32.83 20.20
N MET A 339 8.02 32.23 19.19
CA MET A 339 7.04 32.92 18.34
C MET A 339 5.63 32.93 18.94
N GLU A 340 5.25 31.89 19.69
CA GLU A 340 3.92 31.76 20.26
C GLU A 340 3.73 32.62 21.52
N SER A 341 2.94 33.69 21.42
CA SER A 341 2.60 34.57 22.55
C SER A 341 1.51 34.03 23.49
N THR A 342 1.03 32.80 23.25
CA THR A 342 0.03 32.15 24.09
C THR A 342 0.68 31.61 25.36
N ALA A 343 0.08 31.86 26.53
CA ALA A 343 0.60 31.41 27.82
C ALA A 343 2.09 31.73 28.09
N PRO A 344 2.50 33.02 28.03
CA PRO A 344 3.89 33.42 28.26
C PRO A 344 4.39 33.07 29.67
N ASP A 345 3.47 32.96 30.64
CA ASP A 345 3.75 32.64 32.05
C ASP A 345 3.83 31.13 32.32
N THR A 346 3.79 30.27 31.29
CA THR A 346 4.07 28.84 31.47
C THR A 346 5.56 28.66 31.72
N SER A 347 5.92 27.97 32.79
CA SER A 347 7.32 27.65 33.13
C SER A 347 7.98 26.76 32.08
N ILE A 348 9.31 26.76 32.07
CA ILE A 348 10.10 25.86 31.23
C ILE A 348 11.29 25.29 32.00
N GLY A 349 11.47 23.98 31.88
CA GLY A 349 12.65 23.28 32.35
C GLY A 349 13.48 22.81 31.17
N VAL A 350 14.80 23.00 31.25
CA VAL A 350 15.74 22.50 30.26
C VAL A 350 16.80 21.66 30.95
N ILE A 351 17.12 20.51 30.37
CA ILE A 351 18.20 19.62 30.80
C ILE A 351 19.13 19.39 29.61
N PHE A 352 20.41 19.67 29.78
CA PHE A 352 21.47 19.25 28.87
C PHE A 352 22.19 18.04 29.45
N VAL A 353 22.37 17.03 28.60
CA VAL A 353 22.96 15.76 28.93
C VAL A 353 24.06 15.48 27.91
N ASP A 354 25.25 15.14 28.39
CA ASP A 354 26.37 14.71 27.54
C ASP A 354 26.84 13.33 27.97
N LEU A 355 26.96 12.43 26.99
CA LEU A 355 27.38 11.05 27.19
C LEU A 355 28.91 10.97 27.30
N ASN A 356 29.39 10.82 28.53
CA ASN A 356 30.81 10.70 28.80
C ASN A 356 31.39 9.39 28.25
N GLY A 357 32.60 9.47 27.70
CA GLY A 357 33.40 8.28 27.35
C GLY A 357 33.06 7.64 25.99
N LEU A 358 32.15 8.21 25.20
CA LEU A 358 31.81 7.69 23.87
C LEU A 358 33.02 7.50 22.96
N LYS A 359 33.93 8.49 22.93
CA LYS A 359 35.16 8.42 22.12
C LYS A 359 36.03 7.22 22.48
N ARG A 360 36.24 6.98 23.78
CA ARG A 360 37.00 5.83 24.27
C ARG A 360 36.35 4.51 23.85
N VAL A 361 35.03 4.40 23.97
CA VAL A 361 34.30 3.20 23.55
C VAL A 361 34.44 2.97 22.04
N ASN A 362 34.35 4.02 21.23
CA ASN A 362 34.61 3.95 19.79
C ASN A 362 36.05 3.49 19.48
N ASP A 363 37.04 4.01 20.20
CA ASP A 363 38.46 3.72 19.96
C ASP A 363 38.84 2.30 20.44
N GLU A 364 38.26 1.81 21.54
CA GLU A 364 38.56 0.49 22.13
C GLU A 364 37.74 -0.65 21.53
N TYR A 365 36.46 -0.41 21.20
CA TYR A 365 35.50 -1.44 20.82
C TYR A 365 34.86 -1.23 19.43
N GLY A 366 35.15 -0.10 18.78
CA GLY A 366 34.67 0.23 17.45
C GLY A 366 33.32 0.96 17.43
N HIS A 367 32.99 1.51 16.27
CA HIS A 367 31.81 2.38 16.10
C HIS A 367 30.47 1.69 16.37
N ASN A 368 30.35 0.39 16.12
CA ASN A 368 29.11 -0.35 16.41
C ASN A 368 28.79 -0.38 17.91
N GLU A 369 29.81 -0.43 18.77
CA GLU A 369 29.64 -0.39 20.23
C GLU A 369 29.34 1.03 20.71
N GLY A 370 29.95 2.06 20.10
CA GLY A 370 29.56 3.44 20.37
C GLY A 370 28.12 3.74 19.95
N ASP A 371 27.67 3.21 18.81
CA ASP A 371 26.28 3.28 18.37
C ASP A 371 25.32 2.59 19.35
N THR A 372 25.75 1.47 19.93
CA THR A 372 24.98 0.75 20.96
C THR A 372 24.92 1.56 22.25
N LEU A 373 26.02 2.20 22.66
CA LEU A 373 26.06 3.08 23.81
C LEU A 373 25.12 4.29 23.64
N LEU A 374 25.10 4.92 22.47
CA LEU A 374 24.18 6.01 22.15
C LEU A 374 22.71 5.57 22.21
N LYS A 375 22.39 4.38 21.69
CA LYS A 375 21.03 3.80 21.81
C LYS A 375 20.65 3.54 23.26
N ASN A 376 21.57 3.03 24.07
CA ASN A 376 21.34 2.78 25.49
C ASN A 376 21.16 4.08 26.28
N ALA A 377 21.94 5.12 25.94
CA ALA A 377 21.77 6.45 26.50
C ALA A 377 20.37 7.03 26.20
N ALA A 378 19.92 6.92 24.95
CA ALA A 378 18.58 7.36 24.56
C ALA A 378 17.48 6.58 25.32
N LYS A 379 17.59 5.25 25.41
CA LYS A 379 16.65 4.41 26.17
C LYS A 379 16.60 4.77 27.65
N ALA A 380 17.74 5.06 28.27
CA ALA A 380 17.80 5.50 29.67
C ALA A 380 17.04 6.82 29.88
N LEU A 381 17.09 7.74 28.91
CA LEU A 381 16.32 8.98 28.94
C LEU A 381 14.81 8.73 28.71
N GLU A 382 14.46 7.82 27.80
CA GLU A 382 13.05 7.42 27.51
C GLU A 382 12.37 6.71 28.68
N GLU A 383 13.11 6.18 29.66
CA GLU A 383 12.52 5.68 30.91
C GLU A 383 11.99 6.81 31.81
N VAL A 384 12.49 8.04 31.61
CA VAL A 384 12.20 9.20 32.46
C VAL A 384 11.33 10.23 31.75
N PHE A 385 11.42 10.33 30.42
CA PHE A 385 10.71 11.32 29.61
C PHE A 385 10.05 10.69 28.39
N ASP A 386 9.08 11.39 27.82
CA ASP A 386 8.51 11.01 26.53
C ASP A 386 9.52 11.28 25.41
N THR A 387 9.54 10.41 24.39
CA THR A 387 10.46 10.53 23.23
C THR A 387 10.35 11.89 22.51
N SER A 388 9.19 12.55 22.58
CA SER A 388 8.96 13.88 21.99
C SER A 388 9.72 15.01 22.70
N ASP A 389 10.14 14.80 23.94
CA ASP A 389 10.80 15.82 24.75
C ASP A 389 12.33 15.68 24.72
N ILE A 390 12.84 14.57 24.18
CA ILE A 390 14.27 14.24 24.11
C ILE A 390 14.79 14.55 22.71
N TYR A 391 15.83 15.38 22.64
CA TYR A 391 16.46 15.81 21.41
C TYR A 391 17.93 15.45 21.40
N ARG A 392 18.42 14.74 20.37
CA ARG A 392 19.86 14.58 20.15
C ARG A 392 20.40 15.82 19.44
N ALA A 393 21.02 16.72 20.21
CA ALA A 393 21.49 18.03 19.74
C ALA A 393 22.88 17.96 19.06
N GLY A 394 23.67 16.96 19.41
CA GLY A 394 25.05 16.76 18.94
C GLY A 394 25.40 15.28 18.75
N GLY A 395 26.69 14.96 18.71
CA GLY A 395 27.15 13.57 18.55
C GLY A 395 26.81 12.71 19.77
N ASP A 396 27.20 13.18 20.94
CA ASP A 396 27.02 12.60 22.28
C ASP A 396 26.11 13.43 23.19
N GLU A 397 25.53 14.51 22.65
CA GLU A 397 24.74 15.49 23.40
C GLU A 397 23.24 15.30 23.19
N PHE A 398 22.51 15.24 24.30
CA PHE A 398 21.06 15.22 24.36
C PHE A 398 20.55 16.45 25.12
N THR A 399 19.39 16.94 24.71
CA THR A 399 18.69 18.07 25.33
C THR A 399 17.26 17.64 25.61
N ILE A 400 16.74 17.98 26.79
CA ILE A 400 15.35 17.75 27.17
C ILE A 400 14.73 19.11 27.47
N ILE A 401 13.56 19.39 26.89
CA ILE A 401 12.84 20.66 27.05
C ILE A 401 11.41 20.36 27.49
N LEU A 402 11.03 20.85 28.67
CA LEU A 402 9.76 20.53 29.33
C LEU A 402 8.99 21.82 29.63
N ALA A 403 7.81 21.97 29.04
CA ALA A 403 6.93 23.11 29.32
C ALA A 403 5.95 22.79 30.47
N GLY A 404 5.71 23.76 31.35
CA GLY A 404 4.75 23.64 32.46
C GLY A 404 5.21 22.74 33.61
N ILE A 405 6.51 22.48 33.72
CA ILE A 405 7.11 21.73 34.83
C ILE A 405 7.44 22.66 35.99
N THR A 406 7.41 22.17 37.23
CA THR A 406 7.91 22.91 38.40
C THR A 406 9.41 22.71 38.61
N GLU A 407 10.08 23.63 39.32
CA GLU A 407 11.52 23.49 39.65
C GLU A 407 11.81 22.20 40.44
N GLU A 408 10.94 21.85 41.39
CA GLU A 408 11.06 20.63 42.20
C GLU A 408 10.95 19.36 41.34
N GLU A 409 9.97 19.30 40.43
CA GLU A 409 9.82 18.18 39.49
C GLU A 409 11.01 18.07 38.54
N LEU A 410 11.53 19.20 38.03
CA LEU A 410 12.71 19.20 37.17
C LEU A 410 13.92 18.61 37.91
N GLY A 411 14.15 19.04 39.15
CA GLY A 411 15.22 18.50 40.01
C GLY A 411 15.07 17.00 40.26
N LYS A 412 13.84 16.52 40.49
CA LYS A 412 13.56 15.09 40.65
C LYS A 412 13.84 14.30 39.36
N ARG A 413 13.43 14.81 38.20
CA ARG A 413 13.69 14.17 36.90
C ARG A 413 15.19 14.05 36.62
N VAL A 414 15.99 15.06 36.97
CA VAL A 414 17.46 15.00 36.84
C VAL A 414 18.06 13.87 37.68
N GLU A 415 17.57 13.67 38.90
CA GLU A 415 18.00 12.55 39.75
C GLU A 415 17.56 11.20 39.17
N ASP A 416 16.35 11.14 38.60
CA ASP A 416 15.84 9.92 37.97
C ASP A 416 16.65 9.54 36.71
N ILE A 417 17.18 10.51 35.93
CA ILE A 417 18.12 10.23 34.83
C ILE A 417 19.35 9.47 35.34
N ARG A 418 19.91 9.89 36.48
CA ARG A 418 21.11 9.27 37.05
C ARG A 418 20.84 7.80 37.39
N LYS A 419 19.73 7.53 38.07
CA LYS A 419 19.29 6.16 38.40
C LYS A 419 18.98 5.33 37.17
N ALA A 420 18.36 5.91 36.14
CA ALA A 420 18.08 5.21 34.89
C ALA A 420 19.39 4.82 34.17
N SER A 421 20.39 5.71 34.16
CA SER A 421 21.68 5.44 33.53
C SER A 421 22.42 4.25 34.14
N GLU A 422 22.30 4.03 35.45
CA GLU A 422 22.94 2.89 36.15
C GLU A 422 22.45 1.52 35.67
N LYS A 423 21.28 1.45 35.04
CA LYS A 423 20.73 0.19 34.49
C LYS A 423 21.39 -0.22 33.18
N TYR A 424 22.07 0.71 32.51
CA TYR A 424 22.65 0.49 31.19
C TYR A 424 24.17 0.51 31.29
N GLU A 425 24.81 -0.53 30.76
CA GLU A 425 26.26 -0.67 30.82
C GLU A 425 26.97 0.50 30.12
N HIS A 426 27.97 1.06 30.79
CA HIS A 426 28.80 2.18 30.33
C HIS A 426 28.09 3.52 30.07
N VAL A 427 26.78 3.65 30.34
CA VAL A 427 26.08 4.93 30.22
C VAL A 427 26.44 5.81 31.41
N CYS A 428 27.13 6.92 31.16
CA CYS A 428 27.47 7.91 32.17
C CYS A 428 27.20 9.31 31.63
N PHE A 429 26.38 10.08 32.35
CA PHE A 429 25.95 11.39 31.92
C PHE A 429 26.59 12.52 32.72
N ALA A 430 27.15 13.50 32.01
CA ALA A 430 27.29 14.85 32.54
C ALA A 430 25.94 15.57 32.35
N ILE A 431 25.41 16.19 33.41
CA ILE A 431 24.08 16.79 33.38
C ILE A 431 24.11 18.21 33.92
N GLY A 432 23.52 19.13 33.16
CA GLY A 432 23.19 20.47 33.58
C GLY A 432 21.71 20.74 33.35
N HIS A 433 21.08 21.51 34.23
CA HIS A 433 19.67 21.86 34.08
C HIS A 433 19.42 23.31 34.49
N CYS A 434 18.35 23.88 33.96
CA CYS A 434 17.87 25.21 34.29
C CYS A 434 16.35 25.22 34.30
N TYR A 435 15.77 25.89 35.29
CA TYR A 435 14.35 26.19 35.37
C TYR A 435 14.16 27.69 35.13
N GLU A 436 13.11 28.05 34.42
CA GLU A 436 12.67 29.42 34.21
C GLU A 436 11.14 29.49 34.38
N ASP A 437 10.65 30.55 35.05
CA ASP A 437 9.21 30.75 35.26
C ASP A 437 8.44 31.12 33.99
N SER A 438 9.16 31.45 32.91
CA SER A 438 8.55 31.79 31.62
C SER A 438 9.23 31.04 30.47
N ARG A 439 8.42 30.39 29.64
CA ARG A 439 8.85 29.71 28.42
C ARG A 439 9.53 30.64 27.40
N LEU A 440 9.27 31.94 27.47
CA LEU A 440 9.95 32.94 26.63
C LEU A 440 11.47 32.98 26.88
N ASN A 441 11.91 32.56 28.07
CA ASN A 441 13.33 32.48 28.45
C ASN A 441 13.99 31.16 28.01
N VAL A 442 13.35 30.33 27.17
CA VAL A 442 13.90 29.03 26.75
C VAL A 442 15.34 29.11 26.23
N ARG A 443 15.68 30.17 25.46
CA ARG A 443 17.05 30.37 24.94
C ARG A 443 18.07 30.64 26.05
N GLN A 444 17.65 31.34 27.11
CA GLN A 444 18.46 31.56 28.30
C GLN A 444 18.61 30.28 29.11
N ALA A 445 17.51 29.54 29.32
CA ALA A 445 17.52 28.25 30.02
C ALA A 445 18.46 27.23 29.32
N LEU A 446 18.39 27.15 27.98
CA LEU A 446 19.29 26.32 27.16
C LEU A 446 20.76 26.67 27.43
N ARG A 447 21.11 27.96 27.38
CA ARG A 447 22.48 28.40 27.63
C ARG A 447 22.96 28.06 29.04
N ILE A 448 22.15 28.33 30.07
CA ILE A 448 22.53 28.07 31.48
C ILE A 448 22.67 26.57 31.73
N ALA A 449 21.77 25.75 31.18
CA ALA A 449 21.83 24.30 31.32
C ALA A 449 23.08 23.71 30.63
N ASP A 450 23.46 24.21 29.45
CA ASP A 450 24.69 23.82 28.75
C ASP A 450 25.95 24.20 29.55
N GLU A 451 26.03 25.44 30.05
CA GLU A 451 27.15 25.89 30.90
C GLU A 451 27.31 25.00 32.15
N ARG A 452 26.20 24.63 32.80
CA ARG A 452 26.18 23.73 33.97
C ARG A 452 26.55 22.29 33.62
N MET A 453 26.14 21.80 32.45
CA MET A 453 26.51 20.47 31.97
C MET A 453 28.02 20.39 31.75
N TYR A 454 28.61 21.43 31.14
CA TYR A 454 30.05 21.50 30.92
C TYR A 454 30.84 21.55 32.24
N GLU A 455 30.30 22.18 33.29
CA GLU A 455 30.85 22.12 34.64
C GLU A 455 30.82 20.71 35.23
N ASP A 456 29.71 19.99 35.07
CA ASP A 456 29.57 18.60 35.52
C ASP A 456 30.55 17.67 34.77
N LYS A 457 30.66 17.82 33.45
CA LYS A 457 31.63 17.11 32.59
C LYS A 457 33.06 17.35 33.04
N ARG A 458 33.42 18.60 33.35
CA ARG A 458 34.77 18.93 33.85
C ARG A 458 35.07 18.27 35.19
N LYS A 459 34.10 18.25 36.13
CA LYS A 459 34.26 17.57 37.42
C LYS A 459 34.44 16.07 37.25
N PHE A 460 33.66 15.45 36.36
CA PHE A 460 33.76 14.04 36.04
C PHE A 460 35.16 13.64 35.54
N TYR A 461 35.69 14.34 34.54
CA TYR A 461 37.04 14.05 33.99
C TYR A 461 38.20 14.48 34.89
N ALA A 462 37.97 15.37 35.85
CA ALA A 462 38.94 15.65 36.90
C ALA A 462 39.03 14.49 37.91
N ALA A 463 37.90 13.83 38.20
CA ALA A 463 37.84 12.65 39.07
C ALA A 463 38.27 11.35 38.35
N HIS A 464 38.11 11.27 37.03
CA HIS A 464 38.43 10.09 36.21
C HIS A 464 39.37 10.45 35.03
N PRO A 465 40.63 10.84 35.28
CA PRO A 465 41.57 11.26 34.23
C PRO A 465 41.82 10.19 33.17
N GLU A 466 41.70 8.91 33.53
CA GLU A 466 41.86 7.74 32.67
C GLU A 466 40.82 7.67 31.55
N LEU A 467 39.64 8.28 31.74
CA LEU A 467 38.54 8.26 30.76
C LEU A 467 38.63 9.38 29.72
N LYS A 468 39.58 10.31 29.85
CA LYS A 468 39.66 11.55 29.05
C LYS A 468 40.25 11.36 27.63
N ARG A 469 40.68 10.16 27.26
CA ARG A 469 41.40 9.90 25.99
C ARG A 469 40.48 9.82 24.78
#